data_AF-F4HIE8-F1
#
_entry.id   AF-F4HIE8-F1
#
_cell.length_a   1.000
_cell.length_b   1.000
_cell.length_c   1.000
_cell.angle_alpha   90.00
_cell.angle_beta   90.00
_cell.angle_gamma   90.00
#
_symmetry.space_group_name_H-M   'P 1'
#
loop_
_entity.id
_entity.type
_entity.pdbx_description
1 polymer ?
#
loop_
_entity_poly.entity_id
_entity_poly.type
_entity_poly.pdbx_seq_one_letter_code
_entity_poly.pdbx_strand_id
1 'polypeptide(L)'
;MQTEAWALKIARAIRDYLKDSDYDIIVVSEAFKGKHFTERSSEVLRVLLSSGVIGDFEILCYTPEEFERKKKACGIVREALREGIIIA
;
A
#
# COMPACT_ATOMS: atom_id res chain seq x y z
N MET A 1 6.45 -20.39 4.35
CA MET A 1 5.74 -19.28 3.68
C MET A 1 5.64 -18.14 4.69
N GLN A 2 6.60 -17.21 4.66
CA GLN A 2 6.52 -15.98 5.45
C GLN A 2 6.01 -14.90 4.51
N THR A 3 4.72 -14.59 4.62
CA THR A 3 4.13 -13.45 3.94
C THR A 3 4.37 -12.26 4.87
N GLU A 4 5.43 -11.49 4.65
CA GLU A 4 5.59 -10.21 5.35
C GLU A 4 4.68 -9.19 4.66
N ALA A 5 3.43 -9.12 5.10
CA ALA A 5 2.48 -8.12 4.61
C ALA A 5 2.68 -6.83 5.40
N TRP A 6 3.52 -5.94 4.86
CA TRP A 6 3.67 -4.60 5.41
C TRP A 6 2.46 -3.79 4.97
N ALA A 7 1.61 -3.35 5.90
CA ALA A 7 0.57 -2.35 5.62
C ALA A 7 1.03 -1.02 6.22
N LEU A 8 1.08 0.02 5.37
CA LEU A 8 1.62 1.32 5.74
C LEU A 8 0.53 2.39 5.61
N LYS A 9 0.05 2.93 6.73
CA LYS A 9 -0.91 4.05 6.75
C LYS A 9 -0.16 5.36 6.62
N ILE A 10 -0.37 6.09 5.54
CA ILE A 10 0.12 7.48 5.40
C ILE A 10 -1.01 8.40 5.87
N ALA A 11 -0.93 8.90 7.11
CA ALA A 11 -1.84 9.93 7.60
C ALA A 11 -1.29 11.31 7.18
N ARG A 12 -1.75 11.82 6.04
CA ARG A 12 -1.27 13.10 5.51
C ARG A 12 -1.95 14.26 6.25
N ALA A 13 -1.41 14.67 7.40
CA ALA A 13 -1.77 15.94 8.00
C ALA A 13 -1.02 17.06 7.27
N ILE A 14 -1.68 17.76 6.33
CA ILE A 14 -1.50 19.20 6.02
C ILE A 14 -2.45 19.58 4.86
N ARG A 15 -3.42 20.43 5.23
CA ARG A 15 -4.18 21.42 4.44
C ARG A 15 -4.43 21.14 2.96
N ASP A 16 -5.70 20.93 2.67
CA ASP A 16 -6.35 20.85 1.36
C ASP A 16 -5.92 19.67 0.48
N TYR A 17 -6.93 18.93 0.02
CA TYR A 17 -7.05 18.20 -1.25
C TYR A 17 -7.67 16.79 -1.09
N LEU A 18 -8.83 16.66 -1.74
CA LEU A 18 -9.71 15.50 -1.97
C LEU A 18 -10.29 14.85 -0.70
N LYS A 19 -11.56 15.19 -0.43
CA LYS A 19 -12.36 14.75 0.73
C LYS A 19 -12.69 13.24 0.76
N ASP A 20 -12.33 12.48 -0.28
CA ASP A 20 -12.91 11.16 -0.50
C ASP A 20 -11.94 9.99 -0.28
N SER A 21 -10.61 10.18 -0.35
CA SER A 21 -9.62 9.11 -0.07
C SER A 21 -8.98 9.29 1.32
N ASP A 22 -9.38 8.44 2.28
CA ASP A 22 -8.92 8.54 3.67
C ASP A 22 -7.63 7.74 3.94
N TYR A 23 -7.21 6.82 3.06
CA TYR A 23 -6.09 5.90 3.33
C TYR A 23 -5.27 5.48 2.10
N ASP A 24 -3.99 5.88 2.06
CA ASP A 24 -2.98 5.23 1.21
C ASP A 24 -2.44 3.97 1.92
N ILE A 25 -2.46 2.83 1.23
CA ILE A 25 -1.94 1.54 1.72
C ILE A 25 -0.87 1.04 0.75
N ILE A 26 0.36 0.91 1.22
CA ILE A 26 1.37 0.13 0.51
C ILE A 26 1.32 -1.31 1.03
N VAL A 27 1.23 -2.29 0.13
CA VAL A 27 1.33 -3.72 0.43
C VAL A 27 2.55 -4.30 -0.27
N VAL A 28 3.42 -4.96 0.48
CA VAL A 28 4.59 -5.64 -0.05
C VAL A 28 4.40 -7.15 0.05
N SER A 29 4.53 -7.88 -1.06
CA SER A 29 4.39 -9.35 -1.04
C SER A 29 4.99 -10.02 -2.27
N GLU A 30 5.64 -11.17 -2.09
CA GLU A 30 6.09 -12.04 -3.18
C GLU A 30 4.91 -12.57 -4.03
N ALA A 31 3.69 -12.61 -3.47
CA ALA A 31 2.49 -13.05 -4.18
C ALA A 31 2.15 -12.16 -5.40
N PHE A 32 2.71 -10.95 -5.48
CA PHE A 32 2.51 -10.04 -6.61
C PHE A 32 3.45 -10.31 -7.80
N LYS A 33 4.43 -11.20 -7.64
CA LYS A 33 5.38 -11.52 -8.69
C LYS A 33 4.66 -12.13 -9.90
N GLY A 34 4.89 -11.55 -11.08
CA GLY A 34 4.26 -11.97 -12.32
C GLY A 34 2.80 -11.52 -12.51
N LYS A 35 2.21 -10.79 -11.56
CA LYS A 35 0.86 -10.22 -11.68
C LYS A 35 0.88 -8.82 -12.28
N HIS A 36 -0.14 -8.47 -13.05
CA HIS A 36 -0.28 -7.11 -13.57
C HIS A 36 -0.64 -6.14 -12.45
N PHE A 37 -0.18 -4.89 -12.53
CA PHE A 37 -0.32 -3.91 -11.44
C PHE A 37 -1.77 -3.73 -10.95
N THR A 38 -2.72 -3.63 -11.89
CA THR A 38 -4.15 -3.46 -11.62
C THR A 38 -4.81 -4.68 -10.98
N GLU A 39 -4.29 -5.89 -11.24
CA GLU A 39 -4.81 -7.11 -10.64
C GLU A 39 -4.44 -7.20 -9.15
N ARG A 40 -3.23 -6.76 -8.81
CA ARG A 40 -2.72 -6.78 -7.42
C ARG A 40 -3.61 -5.95 -6.49
N SER A 41 -3.91 -4.71 -6.86
CA SER A 41 -4.76 -3.83 -6.04
C SER A 41 -6.20 -4.35 -5.97
N SER A 42 -6.72 -4.91 -7.06
CA SER A 42 -8.05 -5.54 -7.09
C SER A 42 -8.14 -6.74 -6.15
N GLU A 43 -7.11 -7.57 -6.06
CA GLU A 43 -7.05 -8.70 -5.13
C GLU A 43 -7.05 -8.24 -3.67
N VAL A 44 -6.21 -7.25 -3.33
CA VAL A 44 -6.17 -6.70 -1.97
C VAL A 44 -7.52 -6.08 -1.59
N LEU A 45 -8.13 -5.32 -2.50
CA LEU A 45 -9.44 -4.72 -2.26
C LEU A 45 -10.51 -5.78 -2.00
N ARG A 46 -10.51 -6.89 -2.76
CA ARG A 46 -11.43 -8.02 -2.52
C ARG A 46 -11.23 -8.64 -1.14
N VAL A 47 -9.99 -8.78 -0.67
CA VAL A 47 -9.69 -9.30 0.67
C VAL A 47 -10.23 -8.35 1.75
N LEU A 48 -9.97 -7.05 1.62
CA LEU A 48 -10.49 -6.02 2.55
C LEU A 48 -12.02 -6.05 2.62
N LEU A 49 -12.69 -6.03 1.47
CA LEU A 49 -14.15 -6.09 1.38
C LEU A 49 -14.70 -7.38 2.00
N SER A 50 -14.09 -8.54 1.72
CA SER A 50 -14.51 -9.82 2.30
C SER A 50 -14.31 -9.88 3.82
N SER A 51 -13.41 -9.06 4.35
CA SER A 51 -13.16 -8.92 5.79
C SER A 51 -14.04 -7.85 6.45
N GLY A 52 -14.98 -7.26 5.71
CA GLY A 52 -15.86 -6.20 6.19
C GLY A 52 -15.18 -4.82 6.31
N VAL A 53 -13.97 -4.66 5.78
CA VAL A 53 -13.26 -3.38 5.75
C VAL A 53 -13.77 -2.57 4.56
N ILE A 54 -14.40 -1.44 4.85
CA ILE A 54 -15.00 -0.54 3.87
C ILE A 54 -14.36 0.84 4.04
N GLY A 55 -13.93 1.43 2.94
CA GLY A 55 -13.30 2.74 2.88
C GLY A 55 -12.83 3.04 1.46
N ASP A 56 -12.45 4.29 1.22
CA ASP A 56 -11.71 4.64 0.01
C ASP A 56 -10.21 4.44 0.27
N PHE A 57 -9.60 3.60 -0.56
CA PHE A 57 -8.24 3.12 -0.38
C PHE A 57 -7.45 3.32 -1.65
N GLU A 58 -6.33 4.04 -1.57
CA GLU A 58 -5.31 3.99 -2.61
C GLU A 58 -4.32 2.87 -2.28
N ILE A 59 -4.40 1.75 -3.01
CA ILE A 59 -3.61 0.55 -2.72
C ILE A 59 -2.46 0.41 -3.71
N LEU A 60 -1.23 0.52 -3.22
CA LEU A 60 0.01 0.32 -3.98
C LEU A 60 0.65 -1.02 -3.64
N CYS A 61 0.70 -1.93 -4.61
CA CYS A 61 1.19 -3.29 -4.42
C CYS A 61 2.56 -3.50 -5.05
N TYR A 62 3.55 -3.92 -4.25
CA TYR A 62 4.93 -4.17 -4.70
C TYR A 62 5.42 -5.54 -4.29
N THR A 63 6.22 -6.18 -5.14
CA THR A 63 7.14 -7.24 -4.68
C THR A 63 8.21 -6.63 -3.77
N PRO A 64 8.84 -7.42 -2.88
CA PRO A 64 9.98 -6.95 -2.08
C PRO A 64 11.08 -6.31 -2.93
N GLU A 65 11.37 -6.88 -4.09
CA GLU A 65 12.35 -6.34 -5.03
C GLU A 65 11.94 -4.96 -5.60
N GLU A 66 10.67 -4.80 -5.99
CA GLU A 66 10.12 -3.52 -6.45
C GLU A 66 10.12 -2.47 -5.34
N PHE A 67 9.78 -2.88 -4.11
CA PHE A 67 9.76 -2.01 -2.94
C PHE A 67 11.15 -1.48 -2.60
N GLU A 68 12.16 -2.35 -2.56
CA GLU A 68 13.56 -1.95 -2.30
C GLU A 68 14.10 -1.00 -3.36
N ARG A 69 13.69 -1.15 -4.62
CA ARG A 69 14.00 -0.16 -5.67
C ARG A 69 13.32 1.17 -5.39
N LYS A 70 12.02 1.18 -5.06
CA LYS A 70 11.25 2.40 -4.85
C LYS A 70 11.61 3.14 -3.56
N LYS A 71 12.09 2.45 -2.54
CA LYS A 71 12.63 3.03 -1.31
C LYS A 71 13.79 4.00 -1.58
N LYS A 72 14.58 3.74 -2.63
CA LYS A 72 15.72 4.58 -3.04
C LYS A 72 15.32 5.74 -3.95
N ALA A 73 14.09 5.74 -4.45
CA ALA A 73 13.57 6.80 -5.31
C ALA A 73 12.92 7.92 -4.46
N CYS A 74 12.85 9.12 -5.02
CA CYS A 74 11.96 10.15 -4.51
C CYS A 74 10.51 9.77 -4.86
N GLY A 75 9.66 9.55 -3.85
CA GLY A 75 8.26 9.20 -4.08
C GLY A 75 7.55 8.65 -2.85
N ILE A 76 6.32 8.19 -3.05
CA ILE A 76 5.40 7.78 -1.98
C ILE A 76 5.98 6.71 -1.06
N VAL A 77 6.74 5.74 -1.58
CA VAL A 77 7.37 4.69 -0.76
C VAL A 77 8.38 5.26 0.23
N ARG A 78 9.18 6.25 -0.20
CA ARG A 78 10.16 6.89 0.67
C ARG A 78 9.49 7.76 1.73
N GLU A 79 8.43 8.47 1.37
CA GLU A 79 7.68 9.29 2.32
C GLU A 79 6.94 8.43 3.36
N ALA A 80 6.33 7.34 2.90
CA ALA A 80 5.66 6.40 3.76
C ALA A 80 6.63 5.75 4.77
N LEU A 81 7.88 5.47 4.39
CA LEU A 81 8.91 4.98 5.31
C LEU A 81 9.37 6.01 6.35
N ARG A 82 9.13 7.31 6.12
CA ARG A 82 9.50 8.38 7.05
C ARG A 82 8.38 8.69 8.04
N GLU A 83 7.15 8.77 7.54
CA GLU A 83 6.01 9.31 8.28
C GLU A 83 4.89 8.28 8.51
N GLY A 84 4.92 7.14 7.84
CA GLY A 84 3.86 6.14 7.87
C GLY A 84 3.92 5.21 9.08
N ILE A 85 2.78 4.57 9.38
CA ILE A 85 2.67 3.56 10.43
C ILE A 85 2.89 2.17 9.84
N ILE A 86 3.91 1.47 10.31
CA ILE A 86 4.19 0.09 9.93
C ILE A 86 3.30 -0.86 10.75
N ILE A 87 2.53 -1.71 10.07
CA ILE A 87 1.77 -2.81 10.65
C ILE A 87 2.42 -4.11 10.17
N ALA A 88 2.84 -4.97 11.10
CA ALA A 88 3.55 -6.23 10.88
C ALA A 88 2.79 -7.42 11.49
#